data_AF-A0A0R3KYU5-F1
#
_entry.id   AF-A0A0R3KYU5-F1
#
_cell.length_a   1.000
_cell.length_b   1.000
_cell.length_c   1.000
_cell.angle_alpha   90.00
_cell.angle_beta   90.00
_cell.angle_gamma   90.00
#
_symmetry.space_group_name_H-M   'P 1'
#
loop_
_entity.id
_entity.type
_entity.pdbx_description
1 polymer ?
#
loop_
_entity_poly.entity_id
_entity_poly.type
_entity_poly.pdbx_seq_one_letter_code
_entity_poly.pdbx_strand_id
1 'polypeptide(L)' 'MQKSGPFAVAASALELVRTWRERSRARRHLAAMSGRELQDIGTCWSQVANEVIKPFWQE' A
#
# COMPACT_ATOMS: atom_id res chain seq x y z
N MET A 1 -15.51 23.10 13.64
CA MET A 1 -14.26 23.90 13.67
C MET A 1 -13.40 23.48 12.49
N GLN A 2 -13.36 24.31 11.43
CA GLN A 2 -12.53 24.08 10.25
C GLN A 2 -11.06 24.20 10.65
N LYS A 3 -10.31 23.09 10.65
CA LYS A 3 -8.84 23.13 10.68
C LYS A 3 -8.34 23.47 9.27
N SER A 4 -8.64 24.67 8.79
CA SER A 4 -8.16 25.18 7.51
C SER A 4 -6.90 26.00 7.76
N GLY A 5 -5.79 25.31 8.03
CA GLY A 5 -4.48 25.92 8.24
C GLY A 5 -3.39 25.04 7.64
N PRO A 6 -2.21 25.59 7.29
CA PRO A 6 -1.13 24.86 6.62
C PRO A 6 -0.68 23.60 7.39
N PHE A 7 -0.78 23.61 8.72
CA PHE A 7 -0.51 22.46 9.58
C PHE A 7 -1.47 21.29 9.37
N ALA A 8 -2.75 21.56 9.08
CA ALA A 8 -3.72 20.50 8.82
C ALA A 8 -3.44 19.84 7.47
N VAL A 9 -3.08 20.63 6.45
CA VAL A 9 -2.67 20.12 5.14
C VAL A 9 -1.38 19.30 5.27
N ALA A 10 -0.40 19.79 6.03
CA ALA A 10 0.85 19.06 6.27
C ALA A 10 0.61 17.73 7.01
N ALA A 11 -0.27 17.71 8.01
CA ALA A 11 -0.65 16.49 8.73
C ALA A 11 -1.36 15.49 7.80
N SER A 12 -2.30 15.95 6.96
CA SER A 12 -2.95 15.08 5.96
C SER A 12 -1.98 14.53 4.92
N ALA A 13 -1.05 15.35 4.44
CA ALA A 13 0.00 14.89 3.52
C ALA A 13 0.92 13.85 4.17
N LEU A 14 1.27 14.03 5.44
CA LEU A 14 2.07 13.06 6.19
C LEU A 14 1.35 11.71 6.31
N GLU A 15 0.06 11.72 6.66
CA GLU A 15 -0.74 10.50 6.74
C GLU A 15 -0.83 9.79 5.39
N LEU A 16 -1.02 10.53 4.29
CA LEU A 16 -1.00 9.97 2.94
C LEU A 16 0.34 9.28 2.61
N VAL A 17 1.46 9.93 2.94
CA VAL A 17 2.80 9.35 2.76
C VAL A 17 2.98 8.09 3.63
N ARG A 18 2.46 8.08 4.86
CA ARG A 18 2.49 6.89 5.73
C ARG A 18 1.71 5.74 5.11
N THR A 19 0.50 5.99 4.62
CA THR A 19 -0.32 4.99 3.91
C THR A 19 0.42 4.43 2.69
N TRP A 20 1.06 5.28 1.88
CA TRP A 20 1.86 4.82 0.74
C TRP A 20 3.04 3.94 1.17
N ARG A 21 3.73 4.29 2.26
CA ARG A 21 4.85 3.49 2.80
C ARG A 21 4.38 2.14 3.31
N GLU A 22 3.27 2.09 4.03
CA GLU A 22 2.68 0.85 4.55
C GLU A 22 2.26 -0.08 3.42
N ARG A 23 1.52 0.43 2.43
CA ARG A 23 1.13 -0.35 1.24
C ARG A 23 2.32 -0.83 0.44
N SER A 24 3.34 0.01 0.26
CA SER A 24 4.58 -0.39 -0.42
C SER A 24 5.34 -1.49 0.33
N ARG A 25 5.23 -1.56 1.66
CA ARG A 25 5.78 -2.68 2.44
C ARG A 25 4.93 -3.94 2.25
N ALA A 26 3.61 -3.82 2.30
CA ALA A 26 2.69 -4.94 2.08
C ALA A 26 2.86 -5.57 0.68
N ARG A 27 2.93 -4.76 -0.38
CA ARG A 27 3.19 -5.24 -1.75
C ARG A 27 4.53 -5.95 -1.87
N ARG A 28 5.59 -5.44 -1.22
CA ARG A 28 6.89 -6.12 -1.17
C ARG A 28 6.85 -7.44 -0.42
N HIS A 29 6.06 -7.53 0.65
CA HIS A 29 5.86 -8.78 1.37
C HIS A 29 5.14 -9.81 0.50
N LEU A 30 4.04 -9.43 -0.16
CA LEU A 30 3.32 -10.27 -1.12
C LEU A 30 4.22 -10.74 -2.26
N ALA A 31 5.07 -9.85 -2.80
CA ALA A 31 6.03 -10.19 -3.84
C ALA A 31 7.17 -11.12 -3.38
N ALA A 32 7.37 -11.28 -2.07
CA ALA A 32 8.37 -12.18 -1.51
C ALA A 32 7.78 -13.54 -1.11
N MET A 33 6.44 -13.67 -1.04
CA MET A 33 5.76 -14.92 -0.68
C MET A 33 5.86 -15.96 -1.79
N SER A 34 6.03 -17.22 -1.41
CA SER A 34 5.93 -18.34 -2.34
C SER A 34 4.51 -18.53 -2.86
N GLY A 35 4.37 -19.23 -3.99
CA GLY A 35 3.05 -19.53 -4.56
C GLY A 35 2.14 -20.33 -3.61
N ARG A 36 2.71 -21.13 -2.70
CA ARG A 36 1.97 -21.88 -1.68
C ARG A 36 1.44 -20.95 -0.60
N GLU A 37 2.29 -20.07 -0.06
CA GLU A 37 1.87 -19.10 0.95
C GLU A 37 0.77 -18.16 0.40
N LEU A 38 0.84 -17.80 -0.88
CA LEU A 38 -0.24 -17.06 -1.54
C LEU A 38 -1.54 -17.87 -1.62
N GLN A 39 -1.46 -19.16 -1.95
CA GLN A 39 -2.63 -20.05 -1.97
C GLN A 39 -3.23 -20.24 -0.57
N ASP A 40 -2.40 -20.32 0.46
CA ASP A 40 -2.85 -20.50 1.85
C ASP A 40 -3.68 -19.30 2.34
N ILE A 41 -3.41 -18.09 1.84
CA ILE A 41 -4.22 -16.88 2.11
C ILE A 41 -5.34 -16.66 1.07
N GLY A 42 -5.56 -17.62 0.17
CA GLY A 42 -6.64 -17.59 -0.82
C GLY A 42 -6.39 -16.67 -2.02
N THR A 43 -5.13 -16.35 -2.34
CA THR A 43 -4.76 -15.59 -3.54
C THR A 43 -3.80 -16.38 -4.45
N CYS A 44 -3.42 -15.80 -5.57
CA CYS A 44 -2.45 -16.38 -6.48
C CYS A 44 -1.56 -15.31 -7.11
N TRP A 45 -0.45 -15.74 -7.70
CA TRP A 45 0.54 -14.85 -8.31
C TRP A 45 -0.04 -13.94 -9.39
N SER A 46 -1.01 -14.39 -10.19
CA SER A 46 -1.62 -13.55 -11.23
C SER A 46 -2.44 -12.40 -10.65
N GLN A 47 -3.05 -12.58 -9.47
CA GLN A 47 -3.74 -11.51 -8.76
C GLN A 47 -2.75 -10.55 -8.10
N VAL A 48 -1.74 -11.10 -7.42
CA VAL A 48 -0.70 -10.31 -6.73
C VAL A 48 0.15 -9.50 -7.71
N ALA A 49 0.47 -10.04 -8.89
CA ALA A 49 1.28 -9.36 -9.89
C ALA A 49 0.68 -8.01 -10.28
N ASN A 50 -0.64 -7.93 -10.48
CA ASN A 50 -1.33 -6.68 -10.79
C ASN A 50 -1.23 -5.65 -9.67
N GLU A 51 -1.20 -6.08 -8.41
CA GLU A 51 -1.07 -5.19 -7.25
C GLU A 51 0.38 -4.72 -7.03
N VAL A 52 1.35 -5.60 -7.26
CA VAL A 52 2.78 -5.31 -7.04
C VAL A 52 3.32 -4.30 -8.06
N ILE A 53 2.83 -4.34 -9.30
CA ILE A 53 3.27 -3.40 -10.36
C ILE A 53 2.70 -1.99 -10.18
N LYS A 54 1.69 -1.79 -9.33
CA LYS A 54 1.10 -0.46 -9.13
C LYS A 54 2.14 0.50 -8.58
N PRO A 55 2.22 1.72 -9.12
CA PRO A 55 3.02 2.78 -8.51
C PRO A 55 2.66 2.98 -7.04
N PHE A 56 3.62 3.45 -6.24
CA PHE A 56 3.41 3.61 -4.79
C PHE A 56 2.29 4.61 -4.44
N TRP A 57 2.02 5.57 -5.32
CA TRP A 57 0.99 6.60 -5.15
C TRP A 57 -0.40 6.14 -5.60
N GLN A 58 -0.49 5.01 -6.29
CA GLN A 58 -1.73 4.52 -6.88
C GLN A 58 -2.34 3.42 -6.01
N GLU A 59 -3.65 3.55 -5.76
CA GLU A 59 -4.49 2.51 -5.14
C GLU A 59 -4.89 1.43 -6.15
#